data_AF-A0A7R8CH93-F1
#
_entry.id   AF-A0A7R8CH93-F1
#
_cell.length_a   1.000
_cell.length_b   1.000
_cell.length_c   1.000
_cell.angle_alpha   90.00
_cell.angle_beta   90.00
_cell.angle_gamma   90.00
#
_symmetry.space_group_name_H-M   'P 1'
#
loop_
_entity.id
_entity.type
_entity.pdbx_description
1 polymer ?
#
loop_
_entity_poly.entity_id
_entity_poly.type
_entity_poly.pdbx_seq_one_letter_code
_entity_poly.pdbx_strand_id
1 'polypeptide(L)'
;MHLISYAVILLILFVVQIVAIFAALELRSDINNDTVENTDMFDAMVNYERDEVVKERWDTLHRQYHCCGGINYNVGYMIWTNVPLQYTNSVPDSCCLHVAKGCGRNILLNHEVASEKIFVHVGTIIALIQIIIAVLALSRSASIKRKHKYADSSKSIHGSYDGLHLSPSTPRSERTRLNPVSIPQPTFISTKSSDATVL
;
A
#
# COMPACT_ATOMS: atom_id res chain seq x y z
N MET A 1 -18.42 0.92 7.34
CA MET A 1 -18.11 -0.20 6.42
C MET A 1 -16.70 -0.15 5.80
N HIS A 2 -16.10 1.02 5.58
CA HIS A 2 -14.76 1.12 4.93
C HIS A 2 -13.64 0.30 5.59
N LEU A 3 -13.64 0.16 6.91
CA LEU A 3 -12.55 -0.55 7.60
C LEU A 3 -12.54 -2.06 7.35
N ILE A 4 -13.72 -2.65 7.26
CA ILE A 4 -13.87 -4.10 7.04
C ILE A 4 -13.40 -4.44 5.61
N SER A 5 -13.75 -3.63 4.62
CA SER A 5 -13.26 -3.82 3.24
C SER A 5 -11.74 -3.70 3.15
N TYR A 6 -11.11 -2.74 3.83
CA TYR A 6 -9.65 -2.65 3.87
C TYR A 6 -9.01 -3.87 4.54
N ALA A 7 -9.55 -4.34 5.66
CA ALA A 7 -9.04 -5.52 6.34
C ALA A 7 -9.13 -6.79 5.47
N VAL A 8 -10.24 -6.97 4.76
CA VAL A 8 -10.44 -8.11 3.84
C VAL A 8 -9.46 -8.05 2.67
N ILE A 9 -9.28 -6.88 2.05
CA ILE A 9 -8.33 -6.72 0.94
C ILE A 9 -6.89 -6.98 1.41
N LEU A 10 -6.51 -6.48 2.59
CA LEU A 10 -5.18 -6.72 3.16
C LEU A 10 -4.93 -8.20 3.47
N LEU A 11 -5.95 -8.91 3.97
CA LEU A 11 -5.85 -10.36 4.20
C LEU A 11 -5.61 -11.12 2.88
N ILE A 12 -6.33 -10.76 1.82
CA ILE A 12 -6.15 -11.37 0.49
C ILE A 12 -4.73 -11.09 -0.03
N LEU A 13 -4.26 -9.84 0.08
CA LEU A 13 -2.90 -9.46 -0.34
C LEU A 13 -1.81 -10.16 0.46
N PHE A 14 -2.06 -10.45 1.74
CA PHE A 14 -1.14 -11.25 2.56
C PHE A 14 -1.08 -12.70 2.07
N VAL A 15 -2.23 -13.32 1.81
CA VAL A 15 -2.28 -14.70 1.29
C VAL A 15 -1.59 -14.80 -0.07
N VAL A 16 -1.83 -13.86 -0.98
CA VAL A 16 -1.16 -13.80 -2.30
C VAL A 16 0.36 -13.70 -2.15
N GLN A 17 0.86 -12.92 -1.18
CA GLN A 17 2.28 -12.84 -0.91
C GLN A 17 2.86 -14.16 -0.40
N ILE A 18 2.18 -14.87 0.50
CA ILE A 18 2.65 -16.18 0.98
C ILE A 18 2.72 -17.18 -0.18
N VAL A 19 1.71 -17.21 -1.05
CA VAL A 19 1.72 -18.05 -2.26
C VAL A 19 2.85 -17.66 -3.20
N ALA A 20 3.07 -16.37 -3.44
CA ALA A 20 4.16 -15.88 -4.28
C ALA A 20 5.55 -16.21 -3.69
N ILE A 21 5.72 -16.11 -2.37
CA ILE A 21 6.95 -16.52 -1.69
C ILE A 21 7.17 -18.02 -1.86
N PHE A 22 6.14 -18.84 -1.62
CA PHE A 22 6.25 -20.29 -1.77
C PHE A 22 6.57 -20.69 -3.22
N ALA A 23 5.87 -20.12 -4.21
CA ALA A 23 6.16 -20.31 -5.62
C ALA A 23 7.58 -19.84 -5.98
N ALA A 24 8.06 -18.73 -5.41
CA ALA A 24 9.42 -18.27 -5.60
C ALA A 24 10.44 -19.20 -4.93
N LEU A 25 10.10 -19.87 -3.82
CA LEU A 25 10.95 -20.87 -3.17
C LEU A 25 11.02 -22.17 -3.96
N GLU A 26 9.89 -22.64 -4.51
CA GLU A 26 9.85 -23.78 -5.43
C GLU A 26 10.66 -23.47 -6.68
N LEU A 27 10.43 -22.32 -7.32
CA LEU A 27 11.20 -21.88 -8.47
C LEU A 27 12.70 -21.78 -8.14
N ARG A 28 13.08 -21.28 -6.95
CA ARG A 28 14.49 -21.30 -6.50
C ARG A 28 15.01 -22.72 -6.33
N SER A 29 14.20 -23.65 -5.82
CA SER A 29 14.59 -25.05 -5.68
C SER A 29 14.82 -25.70 -7.04
N ASP A 30 13.98 -25.40 -8.02
CA ASP A 30 14.12 -25.92 -9.39
C ASP A 30 15.34 -25.31 -10.09
N ILE A 31 15.51 -23.98 -10.01
CA ILE A 31 16.68 -23.29 -10.58
C ILE A 31 17.99 -23.78 -9.94
N ASN A 32 18.01 -24.04 -8.63
CA ASN A 32 19.20 -24.54 -7.94
C ASN A 32 19.48 -26.03 -8.23
N ASN A 33 18.48 -26.78 -8.70
CA ASN A 33 18.59 -28.20 -9.03
C ASN A 33 18.87 -28.45 -10.53
N ASP A 34 19.50 -27.49 -11.23
CA ASP A 34 19.94 -27.58 -12.62
C ASP A 34 18.82 -27.76 -13.68
N THR A 35 17.53 -27.61 -13.34
CA THR A 35 16.43 -27.80 -14.31
C THR A 35 16.09 -26.54 -15.11
N VAL A 36 16.32 -25.35 -14.55
CA VAL A 36 16.37 -24.09 -15.32
C VAL A 36 17.82 -23.84 -15.65
N GLU A 37 18.24 -24.41 -16.78
CA GLU A 37 19.59 -24.26 -17.26
C GLU A 37 19.90 -22.76 -17.44
N ASN A 38 21.08 -22.31 -16.99
CA ASN A 38 21.52 -20.91 -17.13
C ASN A 38 21.41 -20.40 -18.58
N THR A 39 21.26 -21.31 -19.55
CA THR A 39 21.03 -21.09 -20.98
C THR A 39 19.76 -20.29 -21.26
N ASP A 40 18.62 -20.57 -20.62
CA ASP A 40 17.35 -19.87 -20.93
C ASP A 40 17.43 -18.38 -20.55
N MET A 41 17.99 -18.08 -19.38
CA MET A 41 18.20 -16.70 -18.95
C MET A 41 19.28 -16.02 -19.81
N PHE A 42 20.37 -16.73 -20.10
CA PHE A 42 21.42 -16.23 -20.97
C PHE A 42 20.88 -15.89 -22.37
N ASP A 43 20.08 -16.76 -22.98
CA ASP A 43 19.49 -16.56 -24.31
C ASP A 43 18.54 -15.36 -24.34
N ALA A 44 17.82 -15.11 -23.24
CA ALA A 44 17.01 -13.90 -23.11
C ALA A 44 17.84 -12.61 -23.03
N MET A 45 19.12 -12.71 -22.65
CA MET A 45 20.03 -11.57 -22.44
C MET A 45 21.12 -11.44 -23.51
N VAL A 46 21.40 -12.48 -24.30
CA VAL A 46 22.51 -12.54 -25.27
C VAL A 46 22.43 -11.49 -26.38
N ASN A 47 21.22 -10.96 -26.60
CA ASN A 47 20.96 -9.90 -27.58
C ASN A 47 20.90 -8.50 -26.95
N TYR A 48 21.24 -8.34 -25.67
CA TYR A 48 21.13 -7.07 -24.95
C TYR A 48 21.84 -5.89 -25.65
N GLU A 49 23.05 -6.06 -26.19
CA GLU A 49 23.73 -4.99 -26.96
C GLU A 49 23.38 -4.96 -28.45
N ARG A 50 22.68 -5.98 -28.96
CA ARG A 50 22.41 -6.15 -30.40
C ARG A 50 21.01 -5.69 -30.80
N ASP A 51 20.06 -5.74 -29.88
CA ASP A 51 18.66 -5.40 -30.10
C ASP A 51 18.22 -4.33 -29.10
N GLU A 52 17.86 -3.15 -29.61
CA GLU A 52 17.44 -2.01 -28.79
C GLU A 52 16.16 -2.29 -28.00
N VAL A 53 15.24 -3.12 -28.52
CA VAL A 53 14.00 -3.50 -27.83
C VAL A 53 14.33 -4.42 -26.67
N VAL A 54 15.22 -5.38 -26.87
CA VAL A 54 15.71 -6.26 -25.80
C VAL A 54 16.43 -5.42 -24.73
N LYS A 55 17.29 -4.50 -25.16
CA LYS A 55 17.99 -3.57 -24.27
C LYS A 55 17.02 -2.77 -23.41
N GLU A 56 16.04 -2.11 -24.03
CA GLU A 56 15.05 -1.27 -23.35
C GLU A 56 14.22 -2.07 -22.34
N ARG A 57 13.83 -3.29 -22.68
CA ARG A 57 13.07 -4.18 -21.78
C ARG A 57 13.88 -4.52 -20.53
N TRP A 58 15.12 -4.96 -20.69
CA TRP A 58 16.01 -5.28 -19.58
C TRP A 58 16.33 -4.04 -18.73
N ASP A 59 16.60 -2.93 -19.39
CA ASP A 59 16.84 -1.64 -18.74
C ASP A 59 15.63 -1.16 -17.93
N THR A 60 14.43 -1.37 -18.44
CA THR A 60 13.18 -1.04 -17.74
C THR A 60 12.99 -1.97 -16.55
N LEU A 61 13.25 -3.27 -16.71
CA LEU A 61 13.22 -4.22 -15.60
C LEU A 61 14.18 -3.81 -14.48
N HIS A 62 15.44 -3.49 -14.81
CA HIS A 62 16.43 -3.07 -13.82
C HIS A 62 15.99 -1.81 -13.06
N ARG A 63 15.49 -0.79 -13.77
CA ARG A 63 15.05 0.47 -13.16
C ARG A 63 13.75 0.35 -12.37
N GLN A 64 12.78 -0.40 -12.87
CA GLN A 64 11.45 -0.50 -12.27
C GLN A 64 11.45 -1.41 -11.05
N TYR A 65 12.20 -2.51 -11.12
CA TYR A 65 12.23 -3.51 -10.06
C TYR A 65 13.46 -3.41 -9.18
N HIS A 66 14.39 -2.49 -9.46
CA HIS A 66 15.62 -2.36 -8.70
C HIS A 66 16.32 -3.72 -8.59
N CYS A 67 16.67 -4.28 -9.74
CA CYS A 67 17.38 -5.54 -9.84
C CYS A 67 18.51 -5.43 -10.88
N CYS A 68 19.45 -6.37 -10.82
CA CYS A 68 20.49 -6.48 -11.82
C CYS A 68 20.76 -7.94 -12.18
N GLY A 69 20.49 -8.30 -13.43
CA GLY A 69 20.72 -9.64 -13.94
C GLY A 69 19.60 -10.61 -13.57
N GLY A 70 19.97 -11.86 -13.31
CA GLY A 70 19.03 -12.98 -13.29
C GLY A 70 19.13 -13.86 -12.05
N ILE A 71 19.51 -15.10 -12.30
CA ILE A 71 19.39 -16.22 -11.36
C ILE A 71 20.23 -15.99 -10.09
N ASN A 72 19.66 -16.27 -8.92
CA ASN A 72 20.23 -16.12 -7.57
C ASN A 72 20.12 -14.72 -6.94
N TYR A 73 19.76 -14.72 -5.66
CA TYR A 73 19.43 -13.51 -4.90
C TYR A 73 20.60 -12.53 -4.70
N ASN A 74 21.83 -13.03 -4.53
CA ASN A 74 22.99 -12.19 -4.23
C ASN A 74 24.05 -12.15 -5.35
N VAL A 75 23.95 -13.05 -6.33
CA VAL A 75 24.95 -13.19 -7.40
C VAL A 75 24.31 -13.15 -8.78
N GLY A 76 23.03 -12.80 -8.89
CA GLY A 76 22.33 -12.76 -10.18
C GLY A 76 22.90 -11.77 -11.18
N TYR A 77 23.61 -10.74 -10.71
CA TYR A 77 24.36 -9.83 -11.56
C TYR A 77 25.57 -10.49 -12.25
N MET A 78 26.04 -11.64 -11.76
CA MET A 78 27.17 -12.36 -12.35
C MET A 78 26.87 -12.91 -13.73
N ILE A 79 25.60 -13.05 -14.11
CA ILE A 79 25.25 -13.49 -15.47
C ILE A 79 25.83 -12.56 -16.55
N TRP A 80 26.03 -11.28 -16.21
CA TRP A 80 26.65 -10.28 -17.10
C TRP A 80 28.12 -10.57 -17.40
N THR A 81 28.81 -11.48 -16.69
CA THR A 81 30.15 -11.93 -17.10
C THR A 81 30.12 -12.74 -18.39
N ASN A 82 29.00 -13.41 -18.67
CA ASN A 82 28.84 -14.28 -19.83
C ASN A 82 28.11 -13.57 -20.98
N VAL A 83 27.22 -12.62 -20.67
CA VAL A 83 26.49 -11.83 -21.67
C VAL A 83 27.45 -10.89 -22.40
N PRO A 84 27.44 -10.86 -23.75
CA PRO A 84 28.31 -9.96 -24.52
C PRO A 84 27.92 -8.50 -24.31
N LEU A 85 28.74 -7.79 -23.53
CA LEU A 85 28.64 -6.34 -23.29
C LEU A 85 29.76 -5.59 -24.00
N GLN A 86 29.58 -4.28 -24.19
CA GLN A 86 30.63 -3.40 -24.74
C GLN A 86 31.90 -3.39 -23.88
N TYR A 87 31.76 -3.61 -22.56
CA TYR A 87 32.87 -3.65 -21.60
C TYR A 87 32.85 -4.97 -20.84
N THR A 88 34.01 -5.58 -20.64
CA THR A 88 34.15 -6.79 -19.81
C THR A 88 34.00 -6.45 -18.32
N ASN A 89 33.70 -7.46 -17.50
CA ASN A 89 33.55 -7.32 -16.04
C ASN A 89 32.59 -6.20 -15.63
N SER A 90 31.56 -5.96 -16.44
CA SER A 90 30.67 -4.83 -16.31
C SER A 90 29.21 -5.29 -16.26
N VAL A 91 28.35 -4.42 -15.78
CA VAL A 91 26.90 -4.55 -15.88
C VAL A 91 26.34 -3.34 -16.65
N PRO A 92 25.11 -3.41 -17.17
CA PRO A 92 24.41 -2.24 -17.69
C PRO A 92 24.35 -1.08 -16.72
N ASP A 93 24.44 0.15 -17.23
CA ASP A 93 24.29 1.35 -16.38
C ASP A 93 22.90 1.45 -15.70
N SER A 94 21.89 0.80 -16.27
CA SER A 94 20.54 0.67 -15.70
C SER A 94 20.49 -0.13 -14.39
N CYS A 95 21.52 -0.94 -14.10
CA CYS A 95 21.63 -1.69 -12.84
C CYS A 95 22.09 -0.84 -11.65
N CYS A 96 22.69 0.32 -11.89
CA CYS A 96 23.31 1.11 -10.83
C CYS A 96 22.26 1.80 -9.96
N LEU A 97 22.56 1.91 -8.66
CA LEU A 97 21.77 2.69 -7.69
C LEU A 97 21.56 4.14 -8.16
N HIS A 98 22.62 4.72 -8.70
CA HIS A 98 22.60 6.01 -9.35
C HIS A 98 23.01 5.84 -10.81
N VAL A 99 22.02 5.87 -11.71
CA VAL A 99 22.24 5.69 -13.15
C VAL A 99 23.10 6.85 -13.67
N ALA A 100 24.31 6.52 -14.09
CA ALA A 100 25.26 7.44 -14.68
C ALA A 100 26.04 6.71 -15.78
N LYS A 101 26.49 7.45 -16.80
CA LYS A 101 27.21 6.86 -17.93
C LYS A 101 28.49 6.16 -17.45
N GLY A 102 28.58 4.86 -17.68
CA GLY A 102 29.70 4.01 -17.31
C GLY A 102 29.78 3.64 -15.82
N CYS A 103 28.71 3.81 -15.04
CA CYS A 103 28.69 3.41 -13.63
C CYS A 103 28.86 1.90 -13.44
N GLY A 104 28.38 1.09 -14.40
CA GLY A 104 28.46 -0.36 -14.34
C GLY A 104 29.80 -0.94 -14.79
N ARG A 105 30.75 -0.09 -15.22
CA ARG A 105 32.03 -0.55 -15.78
C ARG A 105 32.96 -1.13 -14.72
N ASN A 106 33.56 -2.29 -15.01
CA ASN A 106 34.53 -2.97 -14.16
C ASN A 106 34.04 -3.28 -12.73
N ILE A 107 32.72 -3.21 -12.49
CA ILE A 107 32.14 -3.39 -11.17
C ILE A 107 32.26 -4.84 -10.68
N LEU A 108 32.35 -5.79 -11.62
CA LEU A 108 32.45 -7.23 -11.32
C LEU A 108 33.86 -7.62 -10.84
N LEU A 109 34.85 -6.73 -10.91
CA LEU A 109 36.18 -6.99 -10.38
C LEU A 109 36.22 -7.02 -8.85
N ASN A 110 35.29 -6.31 -8.19
CA ASN A 110 35.23 -6.19 -6.73
C ASN A 110 33.79 -6.41 -6.24
N HIS A 111 33.49 -7.62 -5.77
CA HIS A 111 32.14 -7.97 -5.29
C HIS A 111 31.66 -7.09 -4.14
N GLU A 112 32.55 -6.65 -3.26
CA GLU A 112 32.23 -5.71 -2.17
C GLU A 112 31.74 -4.36 -2.70
N VAL A 113 32.34 -3.87 -3.79
CA VAL A 113 31.95 -2.62 -4.44
C VAL A 113 30.67 -2.80 -5.26
N ALA A 114 30.44 -3.99 -5.80
CA ALA A 114 29.24 -4.28 -6.57
C ALA A 114 27.99 -4.20 -5.70
N SER A 115 27.96 -4.88 -4.56
CA SER A 115 26.77 -4.89 -3.68
C SER A 115 26.38 -3.51 -3.12
N GLU A 116 27.34 -2.59 -3.03
CA GLU A 116 27.09 -1.20 -2.59
C GLU A 116 26.58 -0.29 -3.72
N LYS A 117 26.78 -0.66 -4.99
CA LYS A 117 26.55 0.23 -6.14
C LYS A 117 25.43 -0.20 -7.07
N ILE A 118 24.94 -1.43 -6.98
CA ILE A 118 23.85 -1.96 -7.82
C ILE A 118 22.69 -2.49 -6.98
N PHE A 119 21.52 -2.59 -7.59
CA PHE A 119 20.35 -3.11 -6.89
C PHE A 119 20.29 -4.65 -6.85
N VAL A 120 20.07 -5.20 -5.64
CA VAL A 120 20.10 -6.65 -5.38
C VAL A 120 18.79 -7.18 -4.75
N HIS A 121 17.89 -6.31 -4.26
CA HIS A 121 16.77 -6.74 -3.40
C HIS A 121 15.40 -6.18 -3.82
N VAL A 122 14.60 -7.00 -4.52
CA VAL A 122 13.24 -6.63 -4.99
C VAL A 122 12.13 -6.94 -3.96
N GLY A 123 12.28 -8.02 -3.17
CA GLY A 123 11.19 -8.56 -2.34
C GLY A 123 10.92 -7.82 -1.03
N THR A 124 11.91 -7.12 -0.48
CA THR A 124 11.80 -6.46 0.83
C THR A 124 10.86 -5.25 0.80
N ILE A 125 10.83 -4.52 -0.32
CA ILE A 125 10.07 -3.28 -0.48
C ILE A 125 8.55 -3.55 -0.46
N ILE A 126 8.10 -4.61 -1.13
CA ILE A 126 6.67 -4.96 -1.21
C ILE A 126 6.11 -5.30 0.17
N ALA A 127 6.86 -6.08 0.96
CA ALA A 127 6.45 -6.43 2.33
C ALA A 127 6.36 -5.19 3.24
N LEU A 128 7.29 -4.24 3.11
CA LEU A 128 7.28 -2.99 3.88
C LEU A 128 6.07 -2.11 3.56
N ILE A 129 5.71 -1.98 2.28
CA ILE A 129 4.54 -1.20 1.86
C ILE A 129 3.26 -1.76 2.51
N GLN A 130 3.12 -3.07 2.56
CA GLN A 130 1.95 -3.74 3.13
C GLN A 130 1.84 -3.53 4.65
N ILE A 131 2.98 -3.59 5.37
CA ILE A 131 3.03 -3.28 6.80
C ILE A 131 2.61 -1.82 7.05
N ILE A 132 3.07 -0.87 6.23
CA ILE A 132 2.71 0.54 6.34
C ILE A 132 1.19 0.73 6.13
N ILE A 133 0.60 0.12 5.11
CA ILE A 133 -0.85 0.21 4.84
C ILE A 133 -1.66 -0.39 6.01
N ALA A 134 -1.24 -1.52 6.56
CA ALA A 134 -1.89 -2.15 7.71
C ALA A 134 -1.84 -1.25 8.96
N VAL A 135 -0.68 -0.68 9.29
CA VAL A 135 -0.52 0.25 10.43
C VAL A 135 -1.40 1.49 10.25
N LEU A 136 -1.44 2.07 9.04
CA LEU A 136 -2.29 3.22 8.74
C LEU A 136 -3.78 2.88 8.86
N ALA A 137 -4.21 1.72 8.38
CA ALA A 137 -5.58 1.25 8.53
C ALA A 137 -5.96 1.09 10.01
N LEU A 138 -5.09 0.49 10.83
CA LEU A 138 -5.29 0.34 12.28
C LEU A 138 -5.32 1.69 13.01
N SER A 139 -4.45 2.62 12.66
CA SER A 139 -4.41 3.97 13.26
C SER A 139 -5.71 4.75 13.03
N ARG A 140 -6.31 4.61 11.83
CA ARG A 140 -7.60 5.19 11.47
C ARG A 140 -8.75 4.50 12.21
N SER A 141 -8.67 3.17 12.36
CA SER A 141 -9.63 2.36 13.13
C SER A 141 -9.73 2.81 14.58
N ALA A 142 -8.58 2.95 15.24
CA ALA A 142 -8.50 3.35 16.64
C ALA A 142 -9.01 4.78 16.86
N SER A 143 -8.75 5.67 15.90
CA SER A 143 -9.20 7.06 15.96
C SER A 143 -10.72 7.20 15.80
N ILE A 144 -11.37 6.35 15.00
CA ILE A 144 -12.84 6.31 14.88
C ILE A 144 -13.48 5.74 16.16
N LYS A 145 -12.91 4.67 16.74
CA LYS A 145 -13.38 4.12 18.02
C LYS A 145 -13.27 5.14 19.16
N ARG A 146 -12.20 5.95 19.20
CA ARG A 146 -12.02 7.03 20.17
C ARG A 146 -13.11 8.10 20.06
N LYS A 147 -13.49 8.51 18.84
CA LYS A 147 -14.57 9.48 18.61
C LYS A 147 -15.94 8.95 19.04
N HIS A 148 -16.26 7.68 18.76
CA HIS A 148 -17.50 7.07 19.23
C HIS A 148 -17.55 6.94 20.76
N LYS A 149 -16.44 6.55 21.41
CA LYS A 149 -16.36 6.47 22.88
C LYS A 149 -16.52 7.85 23.54
N TYR A 150 -15.98 8.90 22.93
CA TYR A 150 -16.18 10.27 23.40
C TYR A 150 -17.64 10.74 23.23
N ALA A 151 -18.27 10.45 22.08
CA ALA A 151 -19.67 10.79 21.82
C ALA A 151 -20.65 10.06 22.76
N ASP A 152 -20.35 8.80 23.12
CA ASP A 152 -21.14 8.01 24.07
C ASP A 152 -20.98 8.54 25.51
N SER A 153 -19.76 8.89 25.91
CA SER A 153 -19.50 9.56 27.18
C SER A 153 -20.21 10.92 27.29
N SER A 154 -20.26 11.69 26.20
CA SER A 154 -20.98 12.97 26.16
C SER A 154 -22.49 12.82 26.28
N LYS A 155 -23.08 11.76 25.71
CA LYS A 155 -24.52 11.46 25.84
C LYS A 155 -24.89 10.97 27.23
N SER A 156 -24.03 10.18 27.86
CA SER A 156 -24.21 9.75 29.26
C SER A 156 -24.24 10.96 30.21
N ILE A 157 -23.34 11.94 30.00
CA ILE A 157 -23.36 13.18 30.79
C ILE A 157 -24.63 14.01 30.52
N HIS A 158 -25.05 14.19 29.26
CA HIS A 158 -26.26 14.98 28.95
C HIS A 158 -27.56 14.32 29.41
N GLY A 159 -27.70 12.99 29.22
CA GLY A 159 -28.86 12.23 29.71
C GLY A 159 -28.94 12.15 31.24
N SER A 160 -27.82 12.35 31.94
CA SER A 160 -27.81 12.47 33.41
C SER A 160 -28.35 13.83 33.89
N TYR A 161 -28.28 14.90 33.11
CA TYR A 161 -28.89 16.19 33.45
C TYR A 161 -30.39 16.22 33.11
N ASP A 162 -30.83 15.49 32.09
CA ASP A 162 -32.25 15.35 31.74
C ASP A 162 -33.06 14.55 32.79
N GLY A 163 -32.39 13.71 33.60
CA GLY A 163 -32.98 13.01 34.74
C GLY A 163 -33.00 13.78 36.06
N LEU A 164 -32.37 14.96 36.12
CA LEU A 164 -32.20 15.76 37.34
C LEU A 164 -32.98 17.09 37.31
N HIS A 165 -34.15 17.09 36.66
CA HIS A 165 -35.16 18.14 36.86
C HIS A 165 -36.34 17.54 37.65
N LEU A 166 -36.14 17.37 38.96
CA LEU A 166 -37.23 17.10 39.89
C LEU A 166 -37.91 18.44 40.26
N SER A 167 -39.17 18.55 39.85
CA SER A 167 -40.30 19.33 40.38
C SER A 167 -40.06 20.61 41.21
N PRO A 168 -40.67 21.75 40.82
CA PRO A 168 -41.22 22.70 41.79
C PRO A 168 -42.55 22.15 42.34
N SER A 169 -42.65 22.12 43.66
CA SER A 169 -43.87 21.86 44.41
C SER A 169 -44.90 22.98 44.22
N THR A 170 -46.15 22.63 43.87
CA THR A 170 -47.31 23.53 44.03
C THR A 170 -48.53 22.79 44.57
N PRO A 171 -49.40 23.46 45.35
CA PRO A 171 -50.39 22.82 46.21
C PRO A 171 -51.63 22.35 45.45
N ARG A 172 -52.29 21.36 46.07
CA ARG A 172 -53.63 20.84 45.79
C ARG A 172 -54.64 21.96 45.46
N SER A 173 -55.29 21.87 44.30
CA SER A 173 -56.46 22.67 43.94
C SER A 173 -57.48 21.86 43.12
N GLU A 174 -58.73 22.07 43.50
CA GLU A 174 -60.00 21.47 43.11
C GLU A 174 -60.19 21.17 41.61
N ARG A 175 -60.87 20.05 41.34
CA ARG A 175 -61.39 19.68 40.03
C ARG A 175 -62.61 20.55 39.69
N THR A 176 -62.46 21.53 38.79
CA THR A 176 -63.60 22.20 38.15
C THR A 176 -63.52 22.02 36.64
N ARG A 177 -64.56 21.37 36.07
CA ARG A 177 -64.73 21.21 34.62
C ARG A 177 -64.83 22.57 33.94
N LEU A 178 -64.22 22.74 32.77
CA LEU A 178 -64.69 23.66 31.73
C LEU A 178 -64.37 23.11 30.32
N ASN A 179 -65.26 23.40 29.37
CA ASN A 179 -65.47 22.83 28.04
C ASN A 179 -64.34 23.02 27.00
N PRO A 180 -64.36 22.28 25.87
CA PRO A 180 -63.31 22.36 24.84
C PRO A 180 -63.46 23.62 23.99
N VAL A 181 -62.35 24.30 23.71
CA VAL A 181 -62.27 25.38 22.72
C VAL A 181 -61.28 24.98 21.63
N SER A 182 -61.74 25.20 20.39
CA SER A 182 -61.20 24.80 19.10
C SER A 182 -59.92 25.53 18.68
N ILE A 183 -59.13 24.80 17.89
CA ILE A 183 -57.86 25.16 17.22
C ILE A 183 -58.06 26.30 16.20
N PRO A 184 -57.02 27.14 15.97
CA PRO A 184 -56.64 27.45 14.58
C PRO A 184 -55.15 27.16 14.30
N GLN A 185 -54.88 26.69 13.07
CA GLN A 185 -53.56 26.36 12.53
C GLN A 185 -52.67 27.61 12.33
N PRO A 186 -51.34 27.50 12.47
CA PRO A 186 -50.42 28.49 11.94
C PRO A 186 -50.19 28.30 10.43
N THR A 187 -50.25 29.43 9.74
CA THR A 187 -50.00 29.64 8.33
C THR A 187 -48.54 29.41 7.95
N PHE A 188 -48.37 28.84 6.76
CA PHE A 188 -47.11 28.50 6.10
C PHE A 188 -46.41 29.77 5.58
N ILE A 189 -45.15 29.99 5.93
CA ILE A 189 -44.26 30.91 5.18
C ILE A 189 -43.06 30.12 4.68
N SER A 190 -42.98 30.03 3.36
CA SER A 190 -41.91 29.44 2.58
C SER A 190 -40.76 30.42 2.42
N THR A 191 -39.53 29.97 2.64
CA THR A 191 -38.34 30.60 2.04
C THR A 191 -37.50 29.53 1.32
N LYS A 192 -37.60 29.54 -0.02
CA LYS A 192 -36.66 29.02 -1.03
C LYS A 192 -35.20 29.26 -0.61
N SER A 193 -34.29 28.28 -0.64
CA SER A 193 -33.62 27.66 -1.81
C SER A 193 -32.95 28.67 -2.75
N SER A 194 -31.62 28.65 -2.80
CA SER A 194 -30.80 29.11 -3.92
C SER A 194 -29.47 28.35 -3.89
N ASP A 195 -29.35 27.35 -4.76
CA ASP A 195 -28.08 26.84 -5.29
C ASP A 195 -27.37 27.94 -6.08
N ALA A 196 -26.02 27.90 -6.11
CA ALA A 196 -25.28 28.27 -7.32
C ALA A 196 -23.87 27.66 -7.32
N THR A 197 -23.65 26.83 -8.33
CA THR A 197 -22.42 26.22 -8.82
C THR A 197 -21.54 27.24 -9.58
N VAL A 198 -20.30 26.83 -9.86
CA VAL A 198 -19.40 27.27 -10.96
C VAL A 198 -18.53 28.49 -10.69
N LEU A 199 -17.23 28.26 -10.45
CA LEU A 199 -16.13 28.55 -11.39
C LEU A 199 -14.88 27.78 -10.97
#